data_AF-A0A0D6LDH8-F1
#
_entry.id   AF-A0A0D6LDH8-F1
#
_cell.length_a   1.000
_cell.length_b   1.000
_cell.length_c   1.000
_cell.angle_alpha   90.00
_cell.angle_beta   90.00
_cell.angle_gamma   90.00
#
_symmetry.space_group_name_H-M   'P 1'
#
loop_
_entity.id
_entity.type
_entity.pdbx_description
1 polymer ?
#
loop_
_entity_poly.entity_id
_entity_poly.type
_entity_poly.pdbx_seq_one_letter_code
_entity_poly.pdbx_strand_id
1 'polypeptide(L)'
;MVLPLCRCRVLYIGSSVPTITKDGLQGIQQPLRERYPVEDTPETRGIDSWLSVWSNGILLEYIEGDKKSETAFFPINTLHYCAAVRYVNVTGYAVEGGNI
;
A
#
# COMPACT_ATOMS: atom_id res chain seq x y z
N MET A 1 1.61 -27.25 -13.06
CA MET A 1 0.71 -26.07 -13.09
C MET A 1 1.14 -25.19 -11.93
N VAL A 2 1.73 -24.01 -12.20
CA VAL A 2 2.13 -23.09 -11.12
C VAL A 2 0.89 -22.28 -10.78
N LEU A 3 0.42 -22.40 -9.54
CA LEU A 3 -0.72 -21.65 -9.03
C LEU A 3 -0.20 -20.55 -8.10
N PRO A 4 -0.87 -19.39 -8.01
CA PRO A 4 -0.54 -18.40 -7.00
C PRO A 4 -0.73 -18.99 -5.60
N LEU A 5 0.14 -18.62 -4.66
CA LEU A 5 0.05 -18.97 -3.25
C LEU A 5 -1.25 -18.46 -2.63
N CYS A 6 -1.67 -17.25 -3.03
CA CYS A 6 -2.97 -16.71 -2.71
C CYS A 6 -3.43 -15.70 -3.76
N ARG A 7 -4.74 -15.50 -3.85
CA ARG A 7 -5.38 -14.45 -4.64
C ARG A 7 -6.44 -13.77 -3.79
N CYS A 8 -6.35 -12.46 -3.64
CA CYS A 8 -7.30 -11.67 -2.87
C CYS A 8 -7.78 -10.44 -3.65
N ARG A 9 -9.03 -10.03 -3.39
CA ARG A 9 -9.58 -8.78 -3.93
C ARG A 9 -9.13 -7.65 -3.02
N VAL A 10 -8.54 -6.62 -3.61
CA VAL A 10 -7.95 -5.48 -2.90
C VAL A 10 -8.35 -4.17 -3.58
N LEU A 11 -8.33 -3.09 -2.82
CA LEU A 11 -8.46 -1.74 -3.37
C LEU A 11 -7.06 -1.15 -3.54
N TYR A 12 -6.63 -0.95 -4.78
CA TYR A 12 -5.34 -0.32 -5.07
C TYR A 12 -5.46 1.20 -4.95
N ILE A 13 -4.84 1.76 -3.90
CA ILE A 13 -4.87 3.19 -3.59
C ILE A 13 -3.77 4.00 -4.32
N GLY A 14 -2.81 3.31 -4.95
CA GLY A 14 -1.79 3.92 -5.81
C GLY A 14 -0.34 3.57 -5.44
N SER A 15 0.60 4.23 -6.12
CA SER A 15 2.04 4.03 -6.01
C SER A 15 2.78 5.35 -5.77
N SER A 16 3.72 5.38 -4.83
CA SER A 16 4.57 6.55 -4.56
C SER A 16 5.99 6.37 -5.06
N VAL A 17 6.70 7.48 -5.25
CA VAL A 17 8.13 7.46 -5.50
C VAL A 17 8.83 6.92 -4.25
N PRO A 18 9.73 5.92 -4.37
CA PRO A 18 10.47 5.39 -3.23
C PRO A 18 11.25 6.51 -2.55
N THR A 19 11.01 6.74 -1.26
CA THR A 19 11.84 7.62 -0.44
C THR A 19 12.99 6.80 0.15
N ILE A 20 14.23 7.27 -0.03
CA ILE A 20 15.40 6.64 0.59
C ILE A 20 15.32 6.92 2.09
N THR A 21 14.92 5.92 2.87
CA THR A 21 14.88 6.00 4.33
C THR A 21 15.57 4.77 4.92
N LYS A 22 16.21 4.92 6.10
CA LYS A 22 16.84 3.80 6.81
C LYS A 22 15.82 2.87 7.48
N ASP A 23 14.58 3.34 7.64
CA ASP A 23 13.48 2.63 8.31
C ASP A 23 12.28 2.53 7.36
N GLY A 24 12.03 1.33 6.85
CA GLY A 24 10.95 1.05 5.89
C GLY A 24 9.57 1.50 6.38
N LEU A 25 9.35 1.56 7.71
CA LEU A 25 8.10 2.06 8.27
C LEU A 25 7.93 3.56 8.00
N GLN A 26 8.98 4.35 8.18
CA GLN A 26 8.94 5.80 7.90
C GLN A 26 8.72 6.07 6.40
N GLY A 27 9.32 5.25 5.54
CA GLY A 27 9.15 5.35 4.09
C GLY A 27 7.71 5.14 3.61
N ILE A 28 6.88 4.41 4.36
CA ILE A 28 5.48 4.15 3.99
C ILE A 28 4.47 5.09 4.65
N GLN A 29 4.80 5.74 5.78
CA GLN A 29 3.85 6.63 6.48
C GLN A 29 3.41 7.82 5.62
N GLN A 30 4.35 8.50 4.97
CA GLN A 30 4.06 9.69 4.16
C GLN A 30 3.17 9.35 2.95
N PRO A 31 3.51 8.37 2.08
CA PRO A 31 2.63 7.94 0.99
C PRO A 31 1.26 7.47 1.44
N LEU A 32 1.21 6.73 2.57
CA LEU A 32 -0.05 6.24 3.10
C LEU A 32 -0.92 7.42 3.55
N ARG A 33 -0.37 8.39 4.27
CA ARG A 33 -1.10 9.59 4.72
C ARG A 33 -1.66 10.42 3.55
N GLU A 34 -0.90 10.56 2.48
CA GLU A 34 -1.33 11.34 1.30
C GLU A 34 -2.47 10.68 0.52
N ARG A 35 -2.58 9.35 0.57
CA ARG A 35 -3.55 8.59 -0.26
C ARG A 35 -4.67 7.94 0.51
N TYR A 36 -4.47 7.67 1.79
CA TYR A 36 -5.51 7.18 2.66
C TYR A 36 -6.47 8.33 2.96
N PRO A 37 -7.80 8.16 2.86
CA PRO A 37 -8.74 9.22 3.19
C PRO A 37 -8.61 9.54 4.68
N VAL A 38 -8.18 10.77 4.99
CA VAL A 38 -8.04 11.28 6.37
C VAL A 38 -9.27 12.09 6.78
N GLU A 39 -10.04 12.59 5.81
CA GLU A 39 -11.23 13.41 6.05
C GLU A 39 -12.49 12.53 6.08
N ASP A 40 -13.51 12.97 6.80
CA ASP A 40 -14.83 12.32 7.02
C ASP A 40 -15.63 12.00 5.74
N THR A 41 -15.02 12.09 4.56
CA THR A 41 -15.56 11.55 3.32
C THR A 41 -15.34 10.03 3.29
N PRO A 42 -16.41 9.22 3.32
CA PRO A 42 -16.32 7.76 3.51
C PRO A 42 -15.76 6.98 2.30
N GLU A 43 -15.39 7.64 1.21
CA GLU A 43 -14.96 6.97 -0.01
C GLU A 43 -13.43 6.94 -0.11
N THR A 44 -12.83 5.84 0.34
CA THR A 44 -11.47 5.49 -0.08
C THR A 44 -11.47 5.35 -1.60
N ARG A 45 -10.92 6.35 -2.30
CA ARG A 45 -10.81 6.31 -3.76
C ARG A 45 -9.64 5.39 -4.13
N GLY A 46 -9.92 4.37 -4.92
CA GLY A 46 -8.92 3.44 -5.42
C GLY A 46 -9.47 2.61 -6.57
N ILE A 47 -8.63 1.73 -7.11
CA ILE A 47 -8.99 0.83 -8.21
C ILE A 47 -9.25 -0.56 -7.64
N ASP A 48 -10.45 -1.09 -7.85
CA ASP A 48 -10.76 -2.47 -7.48
C ASP A 48 -9.87 -3.42 -8.30
N SER A 49 -9.15 -4.29 -7.60
CA SER A 49 -8.03 -5.05 -8.16
C SER A 49 -7.94 -6.46 -7.59
N TRP A 50 -7.36 -7.37 -8.36
CA TRP A 50 -6.87 -8.65 -7.86
C TRP A 50 -5.39 -8.54 -7.52
N LEU A 51 -5.02 -9.04 -6.35
CA LEU A 51 -3.63 -9.26 -5.95
C LEU A 51 -3.37 -10.75 -5.90
N SER A 52 -2.48 -11.25 -6.76
CA SER A 52 -2.05 -12.64 -6.77
C SER A 52 -0.60 -12.73 -6.27
N VAL A 53 -0.37 -13.51 -5.22
CA VAL A 53 0.97 -13.71 -4.64
C VAL A 53 1.57 -15.00 -5.17
N TRP A 54 2.79 -14.91 -5.68
CA TRP A 54 3.58 -16.02 -6.20
C TRP A 54 4.87 -16.14 -5.39
N SER A 55 5.55 -17.29 -5.48
CA SER A 55 6.85 -17.47 -4.82
C SER A 55 7.93 -16.52 -5.32
N ASN A 56 7.80 -16.03 -6.57
CA ASN A 56 8.74 -15.12 -7.20
C ASN A 56 8.27 -13.66 -7.26
N GLY A 57 7.10 -13.31 -6.74
CA GLY A 57 6.61 -11.94 -6.76
C GLY A 57 5.11 -11.78 -6.54
N ILE A 58 4.63 -10.58 -6.81
CA ILE A 58 3.24 -10.18 -6.61
C ILE A 58 2.71 -9.61 -7.92
N LEU A 59 1.54 -10.09 -8.37
CA LEU A 59 0.85 -9.61 -9.56
C LEU A 59 -0.37 -8.79 -9.14
N LEU A 60 -0.46 -7.56 -9.60
CA LEU A 60 -1.63 -6.69 -9.46
C LEU A 60 -2.37 -6.61 -10.80
N GLU A 61 -3.66 -6.92 -10.80
CA GLU A 61 -4.53 -6.88 -11.99
C GLU A 61 -5.73 -5.98 -11.70
N TYR A 62 -5.97 -4.96 -12.53
CA TYR A 62 -7.11 -4.05 -12.36
C TYR A 62 -8.41 -4.70 -12.85
N ILE A 63 -9.49 -4.59 -12.06
CA ILE A 63 -10.82 -5.14 -12.40
C ILE A 63 -11.66 -4.13 -13.18
N GLU A 64 -11.47 -2.84 -12.89
CA GLU A 64 -12.28 -1.73 -13.39
C GLU A 64 -11.41 -0.58 -13.94
N GLY A 65 -11.96 0.19 -14.89
CA GLY A 65 -11.31 1.30 -15.58
C GLY A 65 -10.79 0.97 -16.99
N ASP A 66 -10.34 1.99 -17.71
CA ASP A 66 -9.79 1.87 -19.09
C ASP A 66 -8.56 0.96 -19.19
N LYS A 67 -7.94 0.64 -18.05
CA LYS A 67 -6.70 -0.13 -17.90
C LYS A 67 -6.93 -1.59 -17.46
N LYS A 68 -8.12 -2.14 -17.69
CA LYS A 68 -8.51 -3.50 -17.26
C LYS A 68 -7.58 -4.63 -17.77
N SER A 69 -6.77 -4.38 -18.80
CA SER A 69 -5.74 -5.31 -19.29
C SER A 69 -4.34 -5.06 -18.73
N GLU A 70 -4.13 -3.95 -18.01
CA GLU A 70 -2.85 -3.66 -17.40
C GLU A 70 -2.64 -4.57 -16.18
N THR A 71 -1.49 -5.19 -16.16
CA THR A 71 -1.01 -5.96 -15.02
C THR A 71 0.35 -5.41 -14.61
N ALA A 72 0.59 -5.37 -13.31
CA ALA A 72 1.87 -4.98 -12.75
C ALA A 72 2.44 -6.15 -11.96
N PHE A 73 3.56 -6.69 -12.42
CA PHE A 73 4.29 -7.73 -11.70
C PHE A 73 5.47 -7.12 -10.94
N PHE A 74 5.51 -7.35 -9.64
CA PHE A 74 6.55 -6.91 -8.73
C PHE A 74 7.37 -8.11 -8.28
N PRO A 75 8.62 -8.26 -8.75
CA PRO A 75 9.47 -9.38 -8.35
C PRO A 75 9.73 -9.37 -6.84
N ILE A 76 9.75 -10.56 -6.21
CA ILE A 76 9.84 -10.68 -4.74
C ILE A 76 11.13 -10.07 -4.19
N ASN A 77 12.23 -10.10 -4.96
CA ASN A 77 13.51 -9.50 -4.58
C ASN A 77 13.49 -7.97 -4.52
N THR A 78 12.45 -7.31 -5.06
CA THR A 78 12.25 -5.86 -4.95
C THR A 78 11.43 -5.48 -3.71
N LEU A 79 10.82 -6.45 -3.03
CA LEU A 79 10.04 -6.22 -1.81
C LEU A 79 10.97 -6.05 -0.62
N HIS A 80 11.22 -4.80 -0.24
CA HIS A 80 12.05 -4.46 0.91
C HIS A 80 11.26 -4.51 2.23
N TYR A 81 9.98 -4.15 2.18
CA TYR A 81 9.13 -4.05 3.36
C TYR A 81 7.65 -4.27 3.01
N CYS A 82 6.94 -4.98 3.87
CA CYS A 82 5.49 -5.19 3.79
C CYS A 82 4.93 -5.22 5.21
N ALA A 83 3.87 -4.46 5.47
CA ALA A 83 3.26 -4.40 6.80
C ALA A 83 1.77 -4.11 6.72
N ALA A 84 1.03 -4.65 7.68
CA ALA A 84 -0.29 -4.16 8.02
C ALA A 84 -0.12 -2.89 8.86
N VAL A 85 -0.41 -1.72 8.28
CA VAL A 85 -0.30 -0.44 8.97
C VAL A 85 -1.69 0.02 9.39
N ARG A 86 -1.83 0.34 10.67
CA ARG A 86 -2.97 1.14 11.14
C ARG A 86 -2.65 2.60 10.86
N TYR A 87 -3.49 3.27 10.08
CA TYR A 87 -3.41 4.73 10.00
C TYR A 87 -3.74 5.30 11.38
N VAL A 88 -2.74 5.87 12.06
CA VAL A 88 -2.93 6.59 13.31
C VAL A 88 -2.84 8.06 12.97
N ASN A 89 -3.91 8.82 13.23
CA ASN A 89 -3.88 10.26 13.05
C ASN A 89 -2.83 10.83 14.02
N VAL A 90 -1.62 11.12 13.52
CA VAL A 90 -0.47 11.51 14.36
C VAL A 90 -0.67 12.90 14.98
N THR A 91 -1.74 13.62 14.61
CA THR A 91 -2.17 14.87 15.27
C THR A 91 -2.54 14.70 16.74
N GLY A 92 -2.74 13.46 17.22
CA GLY A 92 -3.06 13.16 18.62
C GLY A 92 -1.87 12.79 19.51
N TYR A 93 -0.67 12.57 18.98
CA TYR A 93 0.53 12.36 19.81
C TYR A 93 1.21 13.71 20.10
N ALA A 94 0.49 14.61 20.77
CA ALA A 94 1.16 15.54 21.66
C ALA A 94 1.75 14.68 22.78
N VAL A 95 3.07 14.47 22.75
CA VAL A 95 3.76 13.81 23.85
C VAL A 95 3.61 14.74 25.06
N GLU A 96 2.65 14.47 25.95
CA GLU A 96 2.65 15.04 27.29
C GLU A 96 3.95 14.58 27.97
N GLY A 97 4.97 15.45 28.01
CA GLY A 97 6.15 15.21 28.85
C GLY A 97 7.54 15.56 28.29
N GLY A 98 7.66 16.40 27.26
CA GLY A 98 8.97 16.90 26.82
C GLY A 98 9.38 18.21 27.49
N ASN A 99 9.78 18.18 28.76
CA ASN A 99 10.48 19.30 29.40
C ASN A 99 11.85 19.52 28.75
N ILE A 100 12.10 20.72 28.22
CA ILE A 100 13.37 21.46 28.29
C ILE A 100 13.08 22.96 28.29
#